data_AF-A0A3D4NHC5-F1
#
_entry.id   AF-A0A3D4NHC5-F1
#
_cell.length_a   1.000
_cell.length_b   1.000
_cell.length_c   1.000
_cell.angle_alpha   90.00
_cell.angle_beta   90.00
_cell.angle_gamma   90.00
#
_symmetry.space_group_name_H-M   'P 1'
#
loop_
_entity.id
_entity.type
_entity.pdbx_description
1 polymer ?
#
loop_
_entity_poly.entity_id
_entity_poly.type
_entity_poly.pdbx_seq_one_letter_code
_entity_poly.pdbx_strand_id
1 'polypeptide(L)'
;MEFETLLLEVHERVGLITLNRPKALNALNGQLIAELNLALDQFDKDPRIGCMVITGSAKAFAAGADIKEMADLTFPQIYLDDFFAPADRIASRRKPLIAAVAGYALGGGCELAL
;
A
#
# COMPACT_ATOMS: atom_id res chain seq x y z
N MET A 1 16.58 1.99 -6.04
CA MET A 1 15.37 2.59 -6.64
C MET A 1 14.76 3.46 -5.58
N GLU A 2 14.42 4.68 -5.93
CA GLU A 2 13.82 5.66 -5.03
C GLU A 2 12.30 5.57 -5.19
N PHE A 3 11.58 5.43 -4.09
CA PHE A 3 10.13 5.41 -4.07
C PHE A 3 9.64 6.83 -3.79
N GLU A 4 8.61 7.28 -4.48
CA GLU A 4 8.09 8.64 -4.28
C GLU A 4 7.04 8.69 -3.17
N THR A 5 6.29 7.60 -2.98
CA THR A 5 5.14 7.54 -2.07
C THR A 5 5.38 6.65 -0.85
N LEU A 6 6.53 5.97 -0.77
CA LEU A 6 6.88 5.03 0.30
C LEU A 6 8.27 5.32 0.89
N LEU A 7 8.45 4.91 2.14
CA LEU A 7 9.76 4.76 2.77
C LEU A 7 9.94 3.29 3.14
N LEU A 8 11.14 2.74 2.88
CA LEU A 8 11.46 1.34 3.16
C LEU A 8 12.63 1.26 4.13
N GLU A 9 12.47 0.45 5.17
CA GLU A 9 13.50 0.13 6.14
C GLU A 9 13.58 -1.38 6.36
N VAL A 10 14.74 -1.87 6.79
CA VAL A 10 14.92 -3.27 7.19
C VAL A 10 15.46 -3.31 8.61
N HIS A 11 14.69 -3.94 9.50
CA HIS A 11 15.07 -4.20 10.88
C HIS A 11 15.30 -5.70 11.04
N GLU A 12 16.56 -6.12 11.01
CA GLU A 12 16.96 -7.54 11.02
C GLU A 12 16.26 -8.35 9.92
N ARG A 13 15.22 -9.13 10.26
CA ARG A 13 14.44 -9.96 9.35
C ARG A 13 13.07 -9.35 9.00
N VAL A 14 12.80 -8.11 9.39
CA VAL A 14 11.51 -7.44 9.16
C VAL A 14 11.70 -6.31 8.15
N GLY A 15 10.94 -6.36 7.05
CA GLY A 15 10.83 -5.24 6.11
C GLY A 15 9.72 -4.30 6.55
N LEU A 16 10.04 -3.05 6.83
CA LEU A 16 9.08 -2.00 7.19
C LEU A 16 8.80 -1.12 5.97
N ILE A 17 7.53 -0.99 5.62
CA ILE A 17 7.04 -0.09 4.56
C ILE A 17 6.17 0.98 5.21
N THR A 18 6.57 2.24 5.09
CA THR A 18 5.80 3.39 5.58
C THR A 18 5.18 4.14 4.40
N LEU A 19 3.85 4.26 4.40
CA LEU A 19 3.13 5.10 3.45
C LEU A 19 3.49 6.57 3.69
N ASN A 20 3.95 7.27 2.64
CA ASN A 20 4.55 8.59 2.72
C ASN A 20 3.91 9.60 1.75
N ARG A 21 2.58 9.77 1.85
CA ARG A 21 1.84 10.86 1.20
C ARG A 21 1.19 11.77 2.26
N PRO A 22 1.96 12.42 3.15
CA PRO A 22 1.42 13.13 4.31
C PRO A 22 0.46 14.28 3.95
N LYS A 23 0.68 14.95 2.81
CA LYS A 23 -0.21 16.01 2.30
C LYS A 23 -1.60 15.51 1.95
N ALA A 24 -1.73 14.23 1.60
CA ALA A 24 -2.98 13.56 1.27
C ALA A 24 -3.44 12.60 2.37
N LEU A 25 -2.87 12.69 3.59
CA LEU A 25 -3.14 11.75 4.69
C LEU A 25 -3.02 10.28 4.28
N ASN A 26 -2.03 9.97 3.45
CA ASN A 26 -1.77 8.63 2.92
C ASN A 26 -2.95 8.02 2.14
N ALA A 27 -3.80 8.84 1.52
CA ALA A 27 -4.81 8.34 0.59
C ALA A 27 -4.14 7.47 -0.51
N LEU A 28 -4.76 6.34 -0.82
CA LEU A 28 -4.25 5.38 -1.79
C LEU A 28 -4.46 5.88 -3.22
N ASN A 29 -3.48 5.67 -4.09
CA ASN A 29 -3.54 6.03 -5.49
C ASN A 29 -2.75 5.02 -6.32
N GLY A 30 -2.89 5.04 -7.65
CA GLY A 30 -2.29 4.04 -8.53
C GLY A 30 -0.78 3.91 -8.36
N GLN A 31 -0.08 5.03 -8.21
CA GLN A 31 1.37 5.04 -7.97
C GLN A 31 1.75 4.37 -6.65
N LEU A 32 1.06 4.71 -5.56
CA LEU A 32 1.33 4.11 -4.25
C LEU A 32 1.06 2.60 -4.26
N ILE A 33 -0.01 2.15 -4.90
CA ILE A 33 -0.31 0.71 -5.01
C ILE A 33 0.75 -0.02 -5.84
N ALA A 34 1.21 0.58 -6.94
CA ALA A 34 2.27 0.00 -7.77
C ALA A 34 3.61 -0.09 -7.01
N GLU A 35 4.00 1.00 -6.34
CA GLU A 35 5.20 1.05 -5.49
C GLU A 35 5.13 0.05 -4.34
N LEU A 36 3.97 -0.09 -3.71
CA LEU A 36 3.76 -1.03 -2.60
C LEU A 36 3.89 -2.47 -3.07
N ASN A 37 3.30 -2.81 -4.22
CA ASN A 37 3.46 -4.14 -4.81
C ASN A 37 4.92 -4.45 -5.15
N LEU A 38 5.68 -3.47 -5.65
CA LEU A 38 7.10 -3.61 -5.95
C LEU A 38 7.93 -3.83 -4.68
N ALA A 39 7.69 -3.05 -3.62
CA ALA A 39 8.36 -3.20 -2.33
C ALA A 39 8.08 -4.59 -1.72
N LEU A 40 6.80 -5.01 -1.74
CA LEU A 40 6.40 -6.32 -1.26
C LEU A 40 6.99 -7.47 -2.09
N ASP A 41 7.10 -7.33 -3.42
CA ASP A 41 7.77 -8.32 -4.27
C ASP A 41 9.25 -8.50 -3.89
N GLN A 42 9.94 -7.39 -3.60
CA GLN A 42 11.35 -7.39 -3.20
C GLN A 42 11.52 -8.12 -1.86
N PHE A 43 10.71 -7.75 -0.86
CA PHE A 43 10.75 -8.39 0.46
C PHE A 43 10.27 -9.85 0.44
N ASP A 44 9.28 -10.22 -0.35
CA ASP A 44 8.81 -11.61 -0.48
C ASP A 44 9.91 -12.52 -1.10
N LYS A 45 10.71 -11.99 -2.03
CA LYS A 45 11.82 -12.73 -2.68
C LYS A 45 13.11 -12.78 -1.84
N ASP A 46 13.34 -11.84 -0.93
CA ASP A 46 14.59 -11.80 -0.14
C ASP A 46 14.59 -12.84 1.00
N PRO A 47 15.44 -13.88 0.99
CA PRO A 47 15.45 -14.93 2.02
C PRO A 47 15.82 -14.41 3.43
N ARG A 48 16.39 -13.20 3.54
CA ARG A 48 16.71 -12.57 4.83
C ARG A 48 15.47 -12.02 5.53
N ILE A 49 14.43 -11.66 4.77
CA ILE A 49 13.17 -11.15 5.32
C ILE A 49 12.26 -12.32 5.69
N GLY A 50 11.77 -12.33 6.93
CA GLY A 50 10.80 -13.29 7.45
C GLY A 50 9.39 -12.73 7.59
N CYS A 51 9.23 -11.40 7.68
CA CYS A 51 7.93 -10.73 7.82
C CYS A 51 7.99 -9.31 7.25
N MET A 52 6.84 -8.78 6.85
CA MET A 52 6.68 -7.42 6.36
C MET A 52 5.67 -6.67 7.21
N VAL A 53 5.92 -5.40 7.47
CA VAL A 53 5.01 -4.48 8.16
C VAL A 53 4.68 -3.33 7.24
N ILE A 54 3.39 -3.01 7.08
CA ILE A 54 2.92 -1.79 6.44
C ILE A 54 2.42 -0.86 7.53
N THR A 55 2.82 0.40 7.50
CA THR A 55 2.34 1.44 8.41
C THR A 55 2.15 2.76 7.67
N GLY A 56 1.52 3.73 8.35
CA GLY A 56 1.47 5.12 7.89
C GLY A 56 2.06 6.06 8.93
N SER A 57 1.42 7.21 9.10
CA SER A 57 1.78 8.20 10.12
C SER A 57 0.95 8.02 11.39
N ALA A 58 1.36 8.69 12.48
CA ALA A 58 0.57 8.74 13.71
C ALA A 58 -0.85 9.34 13.50
N LYS A 59 -1.00 10.24 12.52
CA LYS A 59 -2.29 10.88 12.21
C LYS A 59 -3.17 10.02 11.31
N ALA A 60 -2.58 9.31 10.37
CA ALA A 60 -3.28 8.49 9.41
C ALA A 60 -2.40 7.33 8.93
N PHE A 61 -2.92 6.11 9.06
CA PHE A 61 -2.44 4.95 8.33
C PHE A 61 -2.65 5.22 6.83
N ALA A 62 -3.91 5.30 6.41
CA ALA A 62 -4.35 5.72 5.08
C ALA A 62 -5.80 6.23 5.13
N ALA A 63 -6.03 7.47 4.73
CA ALA A 63 -7.35 8.11 4.76
C ALA A 63 -8.07 8.03 3.40
N GLY A 64 -8.47 6.82 2.99
CA GLY A 64 -9.24 6.61 1.75
C GLY A 64 -8.39 6.43 0.50
N ALA A 65 -8.98 6.75 -0.64
CA ALA A 65 -8.35 6.72 -1.96
C ALA A 65 -8.43 8.09 -2.65
N ASP A 66 -7.58 8.32 -3.64
CA ASP A 66 -7.51 9.57 -4.39
C ASP A 66 -8.69 9.68 -5.37
N ILE A 67 -9.74 10.39 -4.92
CA ILE A 67 -10.98 10.57 -5.70
C ILE A 67 -10.71 11.19 -7.08
N LYS A 68 -9.63 11.96 -7.25
CA LYS A 68 -9.28 12.55 -8.55
C LYS A 68 -8.93 11.50 -9.60
N GLU A 69 -8.34 10.37 -9.20
CA GLU A 69 -8.04 9.27 -10.13
C GLU A 69 -9.31 8.50 -10.53
N MET A 70 -10.38 8.62 -9.74
CA MET A 70 -11.62 7.86 -9.94
C MET A 70 -12.77 8.67 -10.54
N ALA A 71 -12.73 10.00 -10.42
CA ALA A 71 -13.86 10.87 -10.75
C ALA A 71 -14.33 10.77 -12.21
N ASP A 72 -13.40 10.59 -13.14
CA ASP A 72 -13.68 10.55 -14.58
C ASP A 72 -13.73 9.11 -15.14
N LEU A 73 -13.58 8.09 -14.28
CA LEU A 73 -13.60 6.69 -14.72
C LEU A 73 -15.00 6.24 -15.12
N THR A 74 -15.07 5.53 -16.24
CA THR A 74 -16.31 4.92 -16.74
C THR A 74 -16.37 3.44 -16.37
N PHE A 75 -17.59 2.89 -16.31
CA PHE A 75 -17.78 1.46 -16.04
C PHE A 75 -16.97 0.55 -16.98
N PRO A 76 -16.96 0.74 -18.31
CA PRO A 76 -16.17 -0.11 -19.20
C PRO A 76 -14.67 -0.08 -18.91
N GLN A 77 -14.11 1.08 -18.56
CA GLN A 77 -12.69 1.19 -18.17
C GLN A 77 -12.41 0.41 -16.89
N ILE A 78 -13.20 0.66 -15.83
CA ILE A 78 -13.02 -0.03 -14.54
C ILE A 78 -13.10 -1.54 -14.71
N TYR A 79 -14.06 -2.02 -15.50
CA TYR A 79 -14.28 -3.45 -15.72
C TYR A 79 -13.20 -4.09 -16.60
N LEU A 80 -12.82 -3.45 -17.71
CA LEU A 80 -11.87 -4.04 -18.66
C LEU A 80 -10.42 -3.95 -18.17
N ASP A 81 -10.07 -2.89 -17.43
CA ASP A 81 -8.73 -2.68 -16.89
C ASP A 81 -8.50 -3.42 -15.56
N ASP A 82 -9.56 -4.01 -14.99
CA ASP A 82 -9.56 -4.64 -13.66
C ASP A 82 -8.91 -3.73 -12.61
N PHE A 83 -9.45 -2.51 -12.49
CA PHE A 83 -8.79 -1.36 -11.89
C PHE A 83 -8.21 -1.60 -10.48
N PHE A 84 -8.86 -2.46 -9.69
CA PHE A 84 -8.43 -2.77 -8.31
C PHE A 84 -7.60 -4.05 -8.17
N ALA A 85 -7.40 -4.84 -9.23
CA ALA A 85 -6.57 -6.05 -9.15
C ALA A 85 -5.14 -5.82 -8.60
N PRO A 86 -4.46 -4.68 -8.87
CA PRO A 86 -3.19 -4.38 -8.21
C PRO A 86 -3.31 -4.24 -6.69
N ALA A 87 -4.42 -3.69 -6.18
CA ALA A 87 -4.65 -3.60 -4.74
C ALA A 87 -4.93 -5.00 -4.15
N ASP A 88 -5.76 -5.81 -4.82
CA ASP A 88 -6.07 -7.18 -4.37
C ASP A 88 -4.82 -8.07 -4.30
N ARG A 89 -3.85 -7.86 -5.20
CA ARG A 89 -2.57 -8.57 -5.19
C ARG A 89 -1.74 -8.34 -3.92
N ILE A 90 -1.99 -7.26 -3.17
CA ILE A 90 -1.31 -7.03 -1.89
C ILE A 90 -1.58 -8.17 -0.91
N ALA A 91 -2.76 -8.79 -0.94
CA ALA A 91 -3.09 -9.92 -0.06
C ALA A 91 -2.39 -11.23 -0.47
N SER A 92 -1.82 -11.33 -1.68
CA SER A 92 -1.26 -12.57 -2.22
C SER A 92 0.17 -12.88 -1.77
N ARG A 93 0.64 -12.31 -0.64
CA ARG A 93 2.02 -12.46 -0.15
C ARG A 93 2.20 -13.76 0.60
N ARG A 94 3.38 -14.39 0.43
CA ARG A 94 3.68 -15.69 1.04
C ARG A 94 4.20 -15.54 2.46
N LYS A 95 4.97 -14.48 2.71
CA LYS A 95 5.44 -14.17 4.06
C LYS A 95 4.37 -13.39 4.85
N PRO A 96 4.34 -13.54 6.17
CA PRO A 96 3.43 -12.78 7.03
C PRO A 96 3.51 -11.26 6.74
N LEU A 97 2.35 -10.67 6.53
CA LEU A 97 2.15 -9.24 6.31
C LEU A 97 1.33 -8.68 7.47
N ILE A 98 1.82 -7.62 8.10
CA ILE A 98 1.19 -7.01 9.28
C ILE A 98 0.88 -5.54 8.96
N ALA A 99 -0.37 -5.12 9.16
CA ALA A 99 -0.74 -3.71 9.16
C ALA A 99 -0.58 -3.12 10.56
N ALA A 100 0.35 -2.18 10.74
CA ALA A 100 0.49 -1.40 11.97
C ALA A 100 -0.33 -0.11 11.86
N VAL A 101 -1.59 -0.18 12.28
CA VAL A 101 -2.57 0.91 12.07
C VAL A 101 -2.51 1.92 13.21
N ALA A 102 -2.24 3.19 12.88
CA ALA A 102 -2.38 4.34 13.77
C ALA A 102 -3.23 5.43 13.10
N GLY A 103 -4.07 6.12 13.87
CA GLY A 103 -4.92 7.18 13.35
C GLY A 103 -5.96 6.68 12.33
N TYR A 104 -6.20 7.45 11.27
CA TYR A 104 -7.21 7.13 10.25
C TYR A 104 -6.82 5.94 9.35
N ALA A 105 -7.71 4.94 9.31
CA ALA A 105 -7.77 3.88 8.29
C ALA A 105 -9.21 3.84 7.76
N LEU A 106 -9.48 4.56 6.68
CA LEU A 106 -10.84 4.82 6.18
C LEU A 106 -10.97 4.35 4.73
N GLY A 107 -12.12 3.78 4.34
CA GLY A 107 -12.37 3.28 2.97
C GLY A 107 -11.24 2.35 2.50
N GLY A 108 -10.62 2.66 1.36
CA GLY A 108 -9.45 1.94 0.84
C GLY A 108 -8.32 1.73 1.85
N GLY A 109 -8.10 2.68 2.76
CA GLY A 109 -7.11 2.52 3.82
C GLY A 109 -7.49 1.51 4.91
N CYS A 110 -8.79 1.31 5.14
CA CYS A 110 -9.29 0.22 5.99
C CYS A 110 -9.18 -1.12 5.26
N GLU A 111 -9.55 -1.16 3.97
CA GLU A 111 -9.45 -2.35 3.13
C GLU A 111 -8.00 -2.84 3.01
N LEU A 112 -7.02 -1.93 2.88
CA LEU A 112 -5.59 -2.27 2.89
C LEU A 112 -5.12 -2.90 4.22
N ALA A 113 -5.80 -2.60 5.33
CA ALA A 113 -5.44 -3.13 6.63
C ALA A 113 -6.05 -4.53 6.92
N LEU A 114 -7.02 -4.98 6.12
CA LEU A 114 -7.71 -6.27 6.23
C LEU A 114 -6.99 -7.37 5.42
#